data_AF-A0A977L7V9-F1
#
_entry.id   AF-A0A977L7V9-F1
#
_cell.length_a   1.000
_cell.length_b   1.000
_cell.length_c   1.000
_cell.angle_alpha   90.00
_cell.angle_beta   90.00
_cell.angle_gamma   90.00
#
_symmetry.space_group_name_H-M   'P 1'
#
loop_
_entity.id
_entity.type
_entity.pdbx_description
1 polymer ?
#
loop_
_entity_poly.entity_id
_entity_poly.type
_entity_poly.pdbx_seq_one_letter_code
_entity_poly.pdbx_strand_id
1 'polypeptide(L)'
;MRPVNYDGGGFTKLNDAVMQAILKDVPSALPAPLSLSKEEMEKFSGYYRSTYPRAQMTYFIEWPLSVTNVFEKEGKLYSQSLLGGDASELQYAGNGQFFELNKEGYTAKLTITTNDEKEQVLITSFGNTRKTSALGAWLPIVIGGIALFFTLLGLLAGLIWLIRYFYLKRKKRILSALSARLSFWGYCISFVSMLAVVVVNSQGFSLGNPGLGSYAVYVTSWWIAIFTISALYFFVRDRKRIPSTLDKIFLFLCMASACCLMAYLATWGLIGIRTWG
;
A
#
# COMPACT_ATOMS: atom_id res chain seq x y z
N MET A 1 28.53 -14.90 21.42
CA MET A 1 28.19 -13.65 20.70
C MET A 1 26.74 -13.35 20.96
N ARG A 2 26.41 -12.21 21.58
CA ARG A 2 25.02 -11.78 21.75
C ARG A 2 24.56 -11.11 20.45
N PRO A 3 23.36 -11.39 19.92
CA PRO A 3 22.82 -10.64 18.80
C PRO A 3 22.64 -9.19 19.24
N VAL A 4 23.35 -8.27 18.58
CA VAL A 4 23.12 -6.84 18.73
C VAL A 4 21.80 -6.56 18.04
N ASN A 5 20.84 -6.04 18.81
CA ASN A 5 19.50 -5.72 18.34
C ASN A 5 19.58 -4.36 17.62
N TYR A 6 19.54 -4.37 16.29
CA TYR A 6 19.77 -3.16 15.46
C TYR A 6 18.58 -2.20 15.40
N ASP A 7 17.43 -2.57 15.96
CA ASP A 7 16.14 -1.90 15.71
C ASP A 7 15.57 -1.14 16.92
N GLY A 8 16.41 -0.75 17.89
CA GLY A 8 15.98 -0.02 19.09
C GLY A 8 16.09 1.51 18.94
N GLY A 9 15.15 2.28 19.50
CA GLY A 9 15.15 3.75 19.48
C GLY A 9 16.39 4.43 20.10
N GLY A 10 17.23 3.69 20.83
CA GLY A 10 18.55 4.15 21.26
C GLY A 10 19.59 4.17 20.12
N PHE A 11 19.47 3.25 19.16
CA PHE A 11 20.34 3.19 17.98
C PHE A 11 20.05 4.34 17.01
N THR A 12 18.76 4.71 16.85
CA THR A 12 18.35 5.88 16.07
C THR A 12 18.98 7.16 16.63
N LYS A 13 18.85 7.40 17.93
CA LYS A 13 19.46 8.57 18.59
C LYS A 13 20.99 8.60 18.49
N LEU A 14 21.63 7.44 18.53
CA LEU A 14 23.08 7.34 18.43
C LEU A 14 23.55 7.57 16.98
N ASN A 15 22.81 7.05 16.00
CA ASN A 15 23.01 7.35 14.59
C ASN A 15 22.81 8.85 14.31
N ASP A 16 21.75 9.46 14.84
CA ASP A 16 21.48 10.88 14.69
C ASP A 16 22.59 11.74 15.30
N ALA A 17 23.05 11.39 16.51
CA ALA A 17 24.13 12.10 17.19
C ALA A 17 25.48 11.96 16.45
N VAL A 18 25.79 10.75 15.94
CA VAL A 18 26.98 10.51 15.12
C VAL A 18 26.89 11.29 13.82
N MET A 19 25.74 11.30 13.16
CA MET A 19 25.55 12.00 11.90
C MET A 19 25.60 13.52 12.09
N GLN A 20 25.03 14.03 13.17
CA GLN A 20 25.14 15.44 13.56
C GLN A 20 26.59 15.82 13.88
N ALA A 21 27.36 14.94 14.54
CA ALA A 21 28.79 15.18 14.81
C ALA A 21 29.62 15.18 13.52
N ILE A 22 29.36 14.25 12.59
CA ILE A 22 30.05 14.16 11.29
C ILE A 22 29.71 15.38 10.42
N LEU A 23 28.45 15.79 10.37
CA LEU A 23 27.99 16.89 9.52
C LEU A 23 28.35 18.28 10.07
N LYS A 24 28.68 18.41 11.36
CA LYS A 24 29.05 19.68 11.99
C LYS A 24 30.25 20.37 11.31
N ASP A 25 31.20 19.57 10.83
CA ASP A 25 32.46 20.06 10.23
C ASP A 25 32.45 20.03 8.69
N VAL A 26 31.34 19.58 8.08
CA VAL A 26 31.19 19.62 6.63
C VAL A 26 30.67 21.01 6.24
N PRO A 27 31.46 21.85 5.55
CA PRO A 27 30.95 23.13 5.07
C PRO A 27 29.76 22.87 4.16
N SER A 28 28.62 23.49 4.48
CA SER A 28 27.40 23.42 3.67
C SER A 28 27.64 24.18 2.37
N ALA A 29 28.25 23.51 1.40
CA ALA A 29 28.50 24.05 0.06
C ALA A 29 27.33 23.67 -0.85
N LEU A 30 26.12 24.09 -0.48
CA LEU A 30 25.01 24.08 -1.43
C LEU A 30 25.33 25.12 -2.51
N PRO A 31 25.28 24.76 -3.81
CA PRO A 31 25.39 25.75 -4.87
C PRO A 31 24.27 26.78 -4.73
N ALA A 32 24.53 28.01 -5.17
CA ALA A 32 23.54 29.08 -5.08
C ALA A 32 22.22 28.65 -5.75
N PRO A 33 21.06 28.91 -5.12
CA PRO A 33 19.77 28.51 -5.69
C PRO A 33 19.56 29.18 -7.04
N LEU A 34 19.28 28.37 -8.07
CA LEU A 34 18.83 28.88 -9.35
C LEU A 34 17.32 29.13 -9.28
N SER A 35 16.87 30.23 -9.85
CA SER A 35 15.44 30.54 -9.95
C SER A 35 14.79 29.72 -11.06
N LEU A 36 13.62 29.15 -10.78
CA LEU A 36 12.75 28.57 -11.79
C LEU A 36 11.75 29.60 -12.29
N SER A 37 11.46 29.56 -13.59
CA SER A 37 10.28 30.25 -14.13
C SER A 37 8.99 29.55 -13.67
N LYS A 38 7.86 30.28 -13.71
CA LYS A 38 6.55 29.69 -13.38
C LYS A 38 6.18 28.53 -14.29
N GLU A 39 6.49 28.64 -15.58
CA GLU A 39 6.22 27.57 -16.55
C GLU A 39 7.01 26.30 -16.24
N GLU A 40 8.27 26.41 -15.80
CA GLU A 40 9.06 25.26 -15.37
C GLU A 40 8.52 24.65 -14.07
N MET A 41 8.08 25.48 -13.12
CA MET A 41 7.46 24.99 -11.88
C MET A 41 6.17 24.21 -12.15
N GLU A 42 5.30 24.72 -13.02
CA GLU A 42 4.09 24.00 -13.44
C GLU A 42 4.43 22.70 -14.18
N LYS A 43 5.45 22.75 -15.05
CA LYS A 43 5.94 21.58 -15.79
C LYS A 43 6.39 20.47 -14.84
N PHE A 44 7.11 20.79 -13.77
CA PHE A 44 7.61 19.82 -12.79
C PHE A 44 6.60 19.45 -11.70
N SER A 45 5.52 20.22 -11.54
CA SER A 45 4.47 19.91 -10.58
C SER A 45 3.61 18.73 -11.05
N GLY A 46 3.15 17.91 -10.10
CA GLY A 46 2.26 16.79 -10.35
C GLY A 46 2.54 15.58 -9.45
N TYR A 47 1.83 14.49 -9.73
CA TYR A 47 1.98 13.24 -9.00
C TYR A 47 2.99 12.35 -9.71
N TYR A 48 3.90 11.75 -8.96
CA TYR A 48 4.93 10.85 -9.44
C TYR A 48 4.80 9.52 -8.72
N ARG A 49 4.58 8.43 -9.45
CA ARG A 49 4.44 7.08 -8.89
C ARG A 49 5.68 6.24 -9.17
N SER A 50 6.15 5.51 -8.16
CA SER A 50 7.26 4.57 -8.33
C SER A 50 6.95 3.46 -9.34
N THR A 51 7.89 3.23 -10.26
CA THR A 51 7.75 2.21 -11.31
C THR A 51 8.47 0.91 -10.95
N TYR A 52 9.53 0.99 -10.15
CA TYR A 52 10.37 -0.16 -9.79
C TYR A 52 10.60 -0.19 -8.28
N PRO A 53 9.86 -1.03 -7.53
CA PRO A 53 10.07 -1.22 -6.11
C PRO A 53 11.36 -2.03 -5.88
N ARG A 54 11.93 -1.91 -4.68
CA ARG A 54 13.07 -2.75 -4.27
C ARG A 54 12.63 -4.14 -3.86
N ALA A 55 11.45 -4.27 -3.26
CA ALA A 55 10.91 -5.53 -2.78
C ALA A 55 9.73 -5.99 -3.64
N GLN A 56 10.00 -6.90 -4.59
CA GLN A 56 8.97 -7.40 -5.51
C GLN A 56 7.79 -8.06 -4.78
N MET A 57 8.03 -8.74 -3.65
CA MET A 57 6.99 -9.43 -2.88
C MET A 57 5.99 -8.49 -2.21
N THR A 58 6.40 -7.30 -1.79
CA THR A 58 5.54 -6.29 -1.15
C THR A 58 5.02 -5.24 -2.14
N TYR A 59 5.37 -5.37 -3.42
CA TYR A 59 5.05 -4.36 -4.41
C TYR A 59 3.56 -4.06 -4.54
N PHE A 60 2.71 -5.09 -4.40
CA PHE A 60 1.26 -4.91 -4.44
C PHE A 60 0.74 -3.98 -3.32
N ILE A 61 1.47 -3.82 -2.22
CA ILE A 61 1.17 -2.86 -1.16
C ILE A 61 1.88 -1.55 -1.44
N GLU A 62 3.15 -1.60 -1.84
CA GLU A 62 3.96 -0.40 -2.06
C GLU A 62 3.47 0.43 -3.24
N TRP A 63 3.05 -0.18 -4.34
CA TRP A 63 2.64 0.51 -5.57
C TRP A 63 1.54 1.56 -5.38
N PRO A 64 0.41 1.28 -4.71
CA PRO A 64 -0.61 2.30 -4.48
C PRO A 64 -0.16 3.39 -3.51
N LEU A 65 0.77 3.08 -2.58
CA LEU A 65 1.23 4.01 -1.54
C LEU A 65 2.45 4.85 -1.99
N SER A 66 3.22 4.38 -2.98
CA SER A 66 4.47 4.99 -3.44
C SER A 66 4.21 6.09 -4.47
N VAL A 67 3.47 7.11 -4.03
CA VAL A 67 3.19 8.31 -4.82
C VAL A 67 3.76 9.53 -4.09
N THR A 68 4.55 10.30 -4.83
CA THR A 68 5.09 11.59 -4.41
C THR A 68 4.34 12.70 -5.14
N ASN A 69 3.82 13.67 -4.40
CA ASN A 69 3.25 14.88 -4.95
C ASN A 69 4.32 15.98 -4.95
N VAL A 70 4.61 16.51 -6.15
CA VAL A 70 5.45 17.69 -6.32
C VAL A 70 4.52 18.87 -6.59
N PHE A 71 4.59 19.92 -5.78
CA PHE A 71 3.69 21.05 -5.89
C PHE A 71 4.42 22.38 -5.67
N GLU A 72 3.90 23.44 -6.27
CA GLU A 72 4.37 24.80 -6.08
C GLU A 72 3.66 25.44 -4.88
N LYS A 73 4.43 26.14 -4.06
CA LYS A 73 3.93 26.97 -2.97
C LYS A 73 4.89 28.15 -2.79
N GLU A 74 4.36 29.37 -2.80
CA GLU A 74 5.12 30.60 -2.55
C GLU A 74 6.34 30.76 -3.50
N GLY A 75 6.20 30.34 -4.76
CA GLY A 75 7.27 30.43 -5.77
C GLY A 75 8.39 29.40 -5.60
N LYS A 76 8.16 28.37 -4.79
CA LYS A 76 9.09 27.27 -4.54
C LYS A 76 8.41 25.93 -4.80
N LEU A 77 9.19 24.94 -5.21
CA LEU A 77 8.70 23.58 -5.36
C LEU A 77 8.90 22.80 -4.06
N TYR A 78 7.90 21.98 -3.73
CA TYR A 78 7.92 21.06 -2.60
C TYR A 78 7.62 19.66 -3.06
N SER A 79 8.21 18.67 -2.37
CA SER A 79 7.92 17.25 -2.54
C SER A 79 7.32 16.71 -1.25
N GLN A 80 6.27 15.92 -1.36
CA GLN A 80 5.62 15.27 -0.22
C GLN A 80 5.05 13.91 -0.63
N SER A 81 5.08 12.92 0.26
CA SER A 81 4.34 11.68 0.02
C SER A 81 2.83 11.94 0.02
N LEU A 82 2.10 11.24 -0.84
CA LEU A 82 0.66 11.44 -1.02
C LEU A 82 -0.17 11.17 0.25
N LEU A 83 0.31 10.26 1.11
CA LEU A 83 -0.37 9.91 2.37
C LEU A 83 0.02 10.83 3.54
N GLY A 84 0.78 11.90 3.26
CA GLY A 84 1.25 12.86 4.24
C GLY A 84 2.74 12.71 4.58
N GLY A 85 3.15 13.36 5.67
CA GLY A 85 4.56 13.53 6.05
C GLY A 85 5.01 14.98 5.92
N ASP A 86 6.25 15.26 6.30
CA ASP A 86 6.84 16.59 6.12
C ASP A 86 7.06 16.86 4.62
N ALA A 87 6.70 18.06 4.17
CA ALA A 87 7.03 18.51 2.82
C ALA A 87 8.48 19.00 2.80
N SER A 88 9.26 18.49 1.85
CA SER A 88 10.65 18.90 1.64
C SER A 88 10.70 19.94 0.52
N GLU A 89 11.45 21.02 0.72
CA GLU A 89 11.66 22.03 -0.34
C GLU A 89 12.63 21.45 -1.40
N LEU A 90 12.33 21.70 -2.67
CA LEU A 90 13.16 21.32 -3.80
C LEU A 90 13.92 22.54 -4.33
N GLN A 91 15.21 22.62 -3.99
CA GLN A 91 16.08 23.68 -4.49
C GLN A 91 16.61 23.31 -5.87
N TYR A 92 16.35 24.15 -6.87
CA TYR A 92 16.79 23.91 -8.24
C TYR A 92 18.30 24.10 -8.41
N ALA A 93 18.94 23.11 -9.03
CA ALA A 93 20.38 23.04 -9.30
C ALA A 93 20.72 23.12 -10.79
N GLY A 94 19.72 23.34 -11.65
CA GLY A 94 19.89 23.42 -13.11
C GLY A 94 19.66 22.07 -13.82
N ASN A 95 19.32 22.12 -15.11
CA ASN A 95 19.13 20.95 -15.98
C ASN A 95 18.16 19.88 -15.40
N GLY A 96 17.07 20.33 -14.77
CA GLY A 96 16.09 19.43 -14.13
C GLY A 96 16.58 18.76 -12.84
N GLN A 97 17.71 19.19 -12.28
CA GLN A 97 18.26 18.64 -11.04
C GLN A 97 17.85 19.49 -9.84
N PHE A 98 17.59 18.84 -8.72
CA PHE A 98 17.10 19.45 -7.49
C PHE A 98 17.81 18.87 -6.28
N PHE A 99 18.05 19.69 -5.27
CA PHE A 99 18.39 19.25 -3.93
C PHE A 99 17.13 19.22 -3.07
N GLU A 100 16.90 18.11 -2.39
CA GLU A 100 15.84 18.01 -1.39
C GLU A 100 16.36 18.57 -0.04
N LEU A 101 15.77 19.69 0.38
CA LEU A 101 16.02 20.35 1.65
C LEU A 101 15.06 19.80 2.70
N ASN A 102 15.61 19.22 3.75
CA ASN A 102 14.86 18.69 4.90
C ASN A 102 15.24 19.45 6.18
N LYS A 103 14.52 19.20 7.28
CA LYS A 103 14.75 19.88 8.57
C LYS A 103 16.17 19.67 9.14
N GLU A 104 16.86 18.63 8.69
CA GLU A 104 18.20 18.23 9.14
C GLU A 104 19.32 18.67 8.18
N GLY A 105 18.99 19.30 7.04
CA GLY A 105 19.96 19.77 6.05
C GLY A 105 19.52 19.56 4.60
N TYR A 106 20.36 18.89 3.82
CA TYR A 106 20.07 18.49 2.44
C TYR A 106 20.48 17.04 2.25
N THR A 107 19.63 16.24 1.60
CA THR A 107 19.83 14.78 1.60
C THR A 107 20.29 14.25 0.25
N ALA A 108 19.45 14.42 -0.77
CA ALA A 108 19.64 13.75 -2.05
C ALA A 108 19.40 14.70 -3.21
N LYS A 109 20.24 14.55 -4.24
CA LYS A 109 20.00 15.15 -5.54
C LYS A 109 18.99 14.28 -6.28
N LEU A 110 17.84 14.86 -6.61
CA LEU A 110 16.85 14.23 -7.49
C LEU A 110 16.83 14.93 -8.85
N THR A 111 16.44 14.19 -9.88
CA THR A 111 16.41 14.70 -11.26
C THR A 111 15.04 14.47 -11.84
N ILE A 112 14.40 15.55 -12.29
CA ILE A 112 13.16 15.49 -13.06
C ILE A 112 13.53 15.71 -14.53
N THR A 113 13.30 14.69 -15.34
CA THR A 113 13.63 14.70 -16.77
C THR A 113 12.53 14.03 -17.58
N THR A 114 12.68 14.03 -18.90
CA THR A 114 11.81 13.31 -19.81
C THR A 114 12.54 12.06 -20.31
N ASN A 115 11.89 10.90 -20.27
CA ASN A 115 12.45 9.65 -20.81
C ASN A 115 12.32 9.57 -22.35
N ASP A 116 12.83 8.49 -22.95
CA ASP A 116 12.74 8.24 -24.39
C ASP A 116 11.30 8.12 -24.90
N GLU A 117 10.36 7.74 -24.03
CA GLU A 117 8.91 7.64 -24.29
C GLU A 117 8.18 8.99 -24.17
N LYS A 118 8.92 10.09 -23.95
CA LYS A 118 8.39 11.45 -23.71
C LYS A 118 7.58 11.60 -22.42
N GLU A 119 7.73 10.68 -21.48
CA GLU A 119 7.12 10.76 -20.15
C GLU A 119 8.04 11.51 -19.17
N GLN A 120 7.44 12.33 -18.31
CA GLN A 120 8.19 12.93 -17.21
C GLN A 120 8.47 11.90 -16.13
N VAL A 121 9.73 11.81 -15.74
CA VAL A 121 10.23 10.91 -14.72
C VAL A 121 10.96 11.70 -13.64
N LEU A 122 10.75 11.31 -12.38
CA LEU A 122 11.51 11.78 -11.25
C LEU A 122 12.41 10.64 -10.77
N ILE A 123 13.72 10.89 -10.85
CA ILE A 123 14.80 9.97 -10.56
C ILE A 123 15.40 10.35 -9.20
N THR A 124 15.46 9.38 -8.29
CA THR A 124 16.08 9.52 -6.97
C THR A 124 17.19 8.49 -6.83
N SER A 125 18.05 8.63 -5.81
CA SER A 125 19.06 7.61 -5.49
C SER A 125 18.47 6.22 -5.21
N PHE A 126 17.17 6.14 -4.90
CA PHE A 126 16.51 4.92 -4.45
C PHE A 126 15.55 4.30 -5.48
N GLY A 127 15.26 5.00 -6.57
CA GLY A 127 14.40 4.49 -7.64
C GLY A 127 13.90 5.58 -8.61
N ASN A 128 13.15 5.13 -9.61
CA ASN A 128 12.57 5.98 -10.64
C ASN A 128 11.04 5.98 -10.52
N THR A 129 10.47 7.17 -10.69
CA THR A 129 9.03 7.39 -10.67
C THR A 129 8.58 7.97 -12.00
N ARG A 130 7.35 7.67 -12.43
CA ARG A 130 6.71 8.24 -13.62
C ARG A 130 5.60 9.19 -13.21
N LYS A 131 5.45 10.30 -13.92
CA LYS A 131 4.35 11.24 -13.71
C LYS A 131 3.02 10.56 -14.00
N THR A 132 2.04 10.76 -13.13
CA THR A 132 0.69 10.19 -13.23
C THR A 132 -0.35 11.27 -13.01
N SER A 133 -1.58 11.00 -13.45
CA SER A 133 -2.71 11.90 -13.23
C SER A 133 -3.15 11.86 -11.76
N ALA A 134 -3.87 12.89 -11.31
CA ALA A 134 -4.46 12.91 -9.97
C ALA A 134 -5.38 11.70 -9.74
N LEU A 135 -6.15 11.30 -10.76
CA LEU A 135 -6.97 10.09 -10.70
C LEU A 135 -6.11 8.83 -10.60
N GLY A 136 -5.03 8.73 -11.38
CA GLY A 136 -4.09 7.62 -11.30
C GLY A 136 -3.47 7.47 -9.92
N ALA A 137 -3.15 8.59 -9.27
CA ALA A 137 -2.61 8.67 -7.92
C ALA A 137 -3.62 8.23 -6.85
N TRP A 138 -4.82 8.83 -6.82
CA TRP A 138 -5.79 8.66 -5.75
C TRP A 138 -6.69 7.43 -5.88
N LEU A 139 -7.06 7.04 -7.10
CA LEU A 139 -8.07 6.00 -7.32
C LEU A 139 -7.69 4.65 -6.68
N PRO A 140 -6.44 4.13 -6.82
CA PRO A 140 -6.05 2.89 -6.16
C PRO A 140 -6.11 2.97 -4.62
N ILE A 141 -5.75 4.12 -4.05
CA ILE A 141 -5.78 4.35 -2.60
C ILE A 141 -7.22 4.37 -2.10
N VAL A 142 -8.11 5.08 -2.79
CA VAL A 142 -9.53 5.19 -2.39
C VAL A 142 -10.23 3.84 -2.53
N ILE A 143 -10.09 3.16 -3.67
CA ILE A 143 -10.69 1.84 -3.90
C ILE A 143 -10.13 0.82 -2.91
N GLY A 144 -8.81 0.79 -2.73
CA GLY A 144 -8.15 -0.08 -1.76
C GLY A 144 -8.62 0.19 -0.33
N GLY A 145 -8.71 1.47 0.06
CA GLY A 145 -9.20 1.89 1.38
C GLY A 145 -10.65 1.48 1.64
N ILE A 146 -11.55 1.67 0.67
CA ILE A 146 -12.95 1.22 0.76
C ILE A 146 -13.00 -0.31 0.88
N ALA A 147 -12.21 -1.03 0.09
CA ALA A 147 -12.23 -2.48 0.12
C ALA A 147 -11.67 -3.04 1.44
N LEU A 148 -10.61 -2.43 1.98
CA LEU A 148 -10.07 -2.75 3.30
C LEU A 148 -11.08 -2.44 4.40
N PHE A 149 -11.79 -1.31 4.31
CA PHE A 149 -12.85 -0.94 5.26
C PHE A 149 -13.94 -2.01 5.33
N PHE A 150 -14.46 -2.48 4.18
CA PHE A 150 -15.47 -3.54 4.16
C PHE A 150 -14.91 -4.90 4.62
N THR A 151 -13.65 -5.20 4.35
CA THR A 151 -13.00 -6.42 4.85
C THR A 151 -12.89 -6.40 6.38
N LEU A 152 -12.47 -5.29 6.99
CA LEU A 152 -12.39 -5.12 8.44
C LEU A 152 -13.79 -5.16 9.09
N LEU A 153 -14.75 -4.46 8.49
CA LEU A 153 -16.14 -4.47 8.95
C LEU A 153 -16.74 -5.89 8.84
N GLY A 154 -16.41 -6.61 7.76
CA GLY A 154 -16.77 -8.01 7.54
C GLY A 154 -16.18 -8.96 8.58
N LEU A 155 -14.95 -8.72 9.01
CA LEU A 155 -14.30 -9.49 10.06
C LEU A 155 -15.06 -9.38 11.39
N LEU A 156 -15.43 -8.16 11.78
CA LEU A 156 -16.21 -7.88 13.00
C LEU A 156 -17.65 -8.41 12.87
N ALA A 157 -18.31 -8.15 11.74
CA ALA A 157 -19.68 -8.59 11.48
C ALA A 157 -19.77 -10.12 11.46
N GLY A 158 -18.74 -10.81 10.98
CA GLY A 158 -18.73 -12.27 10.95
C GLY A 158 -18.70 -12.92 12.33
N LEU A 159 -18.06 -12.30 13.33
CA LEU A 159 -18.18 -12.75 14.73
C LEU A 159 -19.64 -12.66 15.21
N ILE A 160 -20.32 -11.56 14.90
CA ILE A 160 -21.74 -11.38 15.23
C ILE A 160 -22.60 -12.41 14.49
N TRP A 161 -22.31 -12.69 13.22
CA TRP A 161 -23.03 -13.71 12.45
C TRP A 161 -22.81 -15.12 12.99
N LEU A 162 -21.59 -15.44 13.43
CA LEU A 162 -21.26 -16.72 14.04
C LEU A 162 -22.04 -16.91 15.35
N ILE A 163 -22.03 -15.90 16.23
CA ILE A 163 -22.80 -15.91 17.49
C ILE A 163 -24.30 -16.06 17.19
N ARG A 164 -24.82 -15.26 16.25
CA ARG A 164 -26.23 -15.34 15.82
C ARG A 164 -26.58 -16.70 15.25
N TYR A 165 -25.68 -17.33 14.49
CA TYR A 165 -25.88 -18.67 13.95
C TYR A 165 -26.08 -19.68 15.08
N PHE A 166 -25.20 -19.72 16.08
CA PHE A 166 -25.36 -20.63 17.22
C PHE A 166 -26.63 -20.35 18.03
N TYR A 167 -26.97 -19.08 18.23
CA TYR A 167 -28.20 -18.69 18.92
C TYR A 167 -29.47 -19.11 18.17
N LEU A 168 -29.53 -18.86 16.85
CA LEU A 168 -30.69 -19.20 16.02
C LEU A 168 -30.82 -20.71 15.80
N LYS A 169 -29.70 -21.44 15.72
CA LYS A 169 -29.67 -22.91 15.65
C LYS A 169 -30.38 -23.54 16.86
N ARG A 170 -30.15 -23.02 18.07
CA ARG A 170 -30.86 -23.46 19.29
C ARG A 170 -32.37 -23.24 19.21
N LYS A 171 -32.81 -22.20 18.48
CA LYS A 171 -34.23 -21.85 18.29
C LYS A 171 -34.85 -22.46 17.03
N LYS A 172 -34.17 -23.39 16.33
CA LYS A 172 -34.58 -23.97 15.04
C LYS A 172 -34.91 -22.92 13.95
N ARG A 173 -34.29 -21.74 14.02
CA ARG A 173 -34.43 -20.67 13.02
C ARG A 173 -33.18 -20.61 12.14
N ILE A 174 -33.36 -20.26 10.87
CA ILE A 174 -32.27 -20.17 9.90
C ILE A 174 -31.90 -18.70 9.70
N LEU A 175 -30.60 -18.39 9.72
CA LEU A 175 -30.11 -17.06 9.35
C LEU A 175 -30.14 -16.91 7.83
N SER A 176 -30.72 -15.83 7.32
CA SER A 176 -30.78 -15.55 5.88
C SER A 176 -29.38 -15.44 5.27
N ALA A 177 -29.16 -16.12 4.14
CA ALA A 177 -27.90 -16.12 3.40
C ALA A 177 -26.66 -16.49 4.25
N LEU A 178 -26.80 -17.42 5.19
CA LEU A 178 -25.71 -17.87 6.07
C LEU A 178 -24.45 -18.29 5.29
N SER A 179 -24.61 -19.07 4.22
CA SER A 179 -23.47 -19.55 3.42
C SER A 179 -22.68 -18.39 2.81
N ALA A 180 -23.35 -17.39 2.25
CA ALA A 180 -22.70 -16.21 1.68
C ALA A 180 -21.96 -15.39 2.76
N ARG A 181 -22.59 -15.23 3.94
CA ARG A 181 -22.00 -14.52 5.10
C ARG A 181 -20.76 -15.23 5.64
N LEU A 182 -20.82 -16.55 5.81
CA LEU A 182 -19.69 -17.35 6.30
C LEU A 182 -18.56 -17.44 5.27
N SER A 183 -18.87 -17.57 3.98
CA SER A 183 -17.86 -17.52 2.92
C SER A 183 -17.17 -16.15 2.88
N PHE A 184 -17.92 -15.05 2.96
CA PHE A 184 -17.31 -13.71 3.03
C PHE A 184 -16.44 -13.53 4.28
N TRP A 185 -16.87 -14.05 5.43
CA TRP A 185 -16.06 -14.02 6.64
C TRP A 185 -14.78 -14.87 6.52
N GLY A 186 -14.88 -16.05 5.89
CA GLY A 186 -13.72 -16.88 5.55
C GLY A 186 -12.72 -16.15 4.64
N TYR A 187 -13.21 -15.39 3.66
CA TYR A 187 -12.39 -14.47 2.87
C TYR A 187 -11.68 -13.43 3.74
N CYS A 188 -12.41 -12.76 4.64
CA CYS A 188 -11.82 -11.73 5.52
C CYS A 188 -10.69 -12.30 6.38
N ILE A 189 -10.92 -13.46 7.01
CA ILE A 189 -9.91 -14.15 7.82
C ILE A 189 -8.70 -14.53 6.96
N SER A 190 -8.93 -15.09 5.78
CA SER A 190 -7.86 -15.52 4.87
C SER A 190 -7.01 -14.34 4.41
N PHE A 191 -7.65 -13.24 4.03
CA PHE A 191 -6.98 -12.01 3.59
C PHE A 191 -6.16 -11.37 4.72
N VAL A 192 -6.74 -11.21 5.90
CA VAL A 192 -6.02 -10.64 7.06
C VAL A 192 -4.87 -11.54 7.50
N SER A 193 -5.06 -12.87 7.48
CA SER A 193 -3.99 -13.82 7.82
C SER A 193 -2.84 -13.75 6.82
N MET A 194 -3.15 -13.68 5.52
CA MET A 194 -2.15 -13.51 4.46
C MET A 194 -1.36 -12.21 4.68
N LEU A 195 -2.04 -11.09 4.89
CA LEU A 195 -1.40 -9.80 5.14
C LEU A 195 -0.53 -9.83 6.40
N ALA A 196 -1.03 -10.40 7.50
CA ALA A 196 -0.27 -10.51 8.74
C ALA A 196 1.03 -11.30 8.53
N VAL A 197 0.97 -12.42 7.81
CA VAL A 197 2.17 -13.22 7.50
C VAL A 197 3.14 -12.44 6.61
N VAL A 198 2.65 -11.74 5.57
CA VAL A 198 3.51 -10.92 4.69
C VAL A 198 4.20 -9.80 5.46
N VAL A 199 3.48 -9.10 6.35
CA VAL A 199 4.05 -8.01 7.16
C VAL A 199 5.08 -8.53 8.15
N VAL A 200 4.80 -9.65 8.84
CA VAL A 200 5.75 -10.26 9.79
C VAL A 200 7.02 -10.77 9.08
N ASN A 201 6.90 -11.22 7.83
CA ASN A 201 8.03 -11.72 7.03
C ASN A 201 8.58 -10.66 6.05
N SER A 202 8.32 -9.38 6.30
CA SER A 202 8.75 -8.27 5.42
C SER A 202 10.27 -8.12 5.29
N GLN A 203 11.04 -8.60 6.27
CA GLN A 203 12.50 -8.65 6.20
C GLN A 203 13.03 -9.77 5.26
N GLY A 204 12.13 -10.54 4.66
CA GLY A 204 12.43 -11.51 3.62
C GLY A 204 11.88 -12.89 3.93
N PHE A 205 11.22 -13.49 2.95
CA PHE A 205 11.10 -14.95 2.91
C PHE A 205 12.48 -15.50 2.58
N SER A 206 12.96 -16.50 3.33
CA SER A 206 14.19 -17.21 2.98
C SER A 206 14.01 -17.81 1.58
N LEU A 207 14.60 -17.18 0.58
CA LEU A 207 14.54 -17.64 -0.81
C LEU A 207 15.14 -19.05 -0.87
N GLY A 208 14.39 -19.99 -1.46
CA GLY A 208 14.84 -21.37 -1.68
C GLY A 208 14.60 -22.37 -0.54
N ASN A 209 14.10 -21.95 0.64
CA ASN A 209 13.72 -22.90 1.69
C ASN A 209 12.28 -22.64 2.18
N PRO A 210 11.33 -23.56 1.94
CA PRO A 210 9.93 -23.30 2.24
C PRO A 210 9.70 -23.24 3.76
N GLY A 211 9.57 -22.02 4.28
CA GLY A 211 9.16 -21.78 5.67
C GLY A 211 7.66 -21.92 5.88
N LEU A 212 7.23 -22.02 7.14
CA LEU A 212 5.80 -22.03 7.50
C LEU A 212 5.05 -20.79 6.97
N GLY A 213 5.70 -19.62 6.97
CA GLY A 213 5.12 -18.38 6.43
C GLY A 213 4.84 -18.48 4.92
N SER A 214 5.74 -19.08 4.17
CA SER A 214 5.59 -19.31 2.73
C SER A 214 4.38 -20.19 2.41
N TYR A 215 4.24 -21.33 3.09
CA TYR A 215 3.06 -22.18 2.95
C TYR A 215 1.78 -21.48 3.38
N ALA A 216 1.83 -20.70 4.47
CA ALA A 216 0.68 -19.93 4.94
C ALA A 216 0.21 -18.92 3.88
N VAL A 217 1.11 -18.16 3.26
CA VAL A 217 0.76 -17.23 2.15
C VAL A 217 0.18 -17.99 0.97
N TYR A 218 0.81 -19.09 0.54
CA TYR A 218 0.30 -19.91 -0.57
C TYR A 218 -1.12 -20.41 -0.31
N VAL A 219 -1.35 -21.03 0.85
CA VAL A 219 -2.65 -21.61 1.23
C VAL A 219 -3.71 -20.51 1.39
N THR A 220 -3.39 -19.43 2.12
CA THR A 220 -4.34 -18.32 2.34
C THR A 220 -4.70 -17.60 1.03
N SER A 221 -3.77 -17.48 0.07
CA SER A 221 -4.07 -16.90 -1.25
C SER A 221 -5.10 -17.71 -2.04
N TRP A 222 -5.05 -19.04 -1.97
CA TRP A 222 -6.07 -19.92 -2.56
C TRP A 222 -7.41 -19.80 -1.84
N TRP A 223 -7.39 -19.77 -0.51
CA TRP A 223 -8.61 -19.59 0.28
C TRP A 223 -9.30 -18.26 -0.02
N ILE A 224 -8.55 -17.18 -0.22
CA ILE A 224 -9.10 -15.90 -0.67
C ILE A 224 -9.92 -16.08 -1.95
N ALA A 225 -9.37 -16.73 -2.98
CA ALA A 225 -10.07 -16.97 -4.23
C ALA A 225 -11.32 -17.84 -4.05
N ILE A 226 -11.18 -18.98 -3.37
CA ILE A 226 -12.27 -19.95 -3.14
C ILE A 226 -13.41 -19.30 -2.35
N PHE A 227 -13.10 -18.60 -1.26
CA PHE A 227 -14.11 -17.96 -0.42
C PHE A 227 -14.78 -16.78 -1.11
N THR A 228 -14.05 -15.99 -1.90
CA THR A 228 -14.63 -14.88 -2.68
C THR A 228 -15.64 -15.40 -3.70
N ILE A 229 -15.25 -16.41 -4.49
CA ILE A 229 -16.13 -17.03 -5.48
C ILE A 229 -17.35 -17.68 -4.80
N SER A 230 -17.12 -18.40 -3.69
CA SER A 230 -18.21 -19.02 -2.92
C SER A 230 -19.18 -18.00 -2.35
N ALA A 231 -18.67 -16.88 -1.81
CA ALA A 231 -19.50 -15.81 -1.26
C ALA A 231 -20.39 -15.19 -2.35
N LEU A 232 -19.80 -14.90 -3.52
CA LEU A 232 -20.53 -14.36 -4.67
C LEU A 232 -21.59 -15.35 -5.18
N TYR A 233 -21.23 -16.62 -5.36
CA TYR A 233 -22.15 -17.67 -5.79
C TYR A 233 -23.35 -17.80 -4.85
N PHE A 234 -23.10 -17.91 -3.54
CA PHE A 234 -24.17 -18.05 -2.56
C PHE A 234 -25.03 -16.80 -2.46
N PHE A 235 -24.46 -15.60 -2.64
CA PHE A 235 -25.25 -14.37 -2.66
C PHE A 235 -26.20 -14.29 -3.83
N VAL A 236 -25.74 -14.61 -5.05
CA VAL A 236 -26.59 -14.61 -6.24
C VAL A 236 -27.70 -15.65 -6.09
N ARG A 237 -27.35 -16.86 -5.62
CA ARG A 237 -28.30 -17.95 -5.40
C ARG A 237 -29.35 -17.64 -4.33
N ASP A 238 -28.91 -17.10 -3.19
CA ASP A 238 -29.76 -16.88 -2.01
C ASP A 238 -30.30 -15.44 -1.90
N ARG A 239 -30.12 -14.59 -2.93
CA ARG A 239 -30.53 -13.16 -2.93
C ARG A 239 -31.99 -12.94 -2.55
N LYS A 240 -32.88 -13.83 -2.99
CA LYS A 240 -34.34 -13.76 -2.72
C LYS A 240 -34.67 -14.05 -1.25
N ARG A 241 -33.79 -14.72 -0.51
CA ARG A 241 -33.98 -15.08 0.92
C ARG A 241 -33.60 -13.96 1.87
N ILE A 242 -33.06 -12.85 1.38
CA ILE A 242 -32.70 -11.68 2.17
C ILE A 242 -33.93 -10.75 2.24
N PRO A 243 -34.52 -10.53 3.43
CA PRO A 243 -35.75 -9.75 3.53
C PRO A 243 -35.52 -8.24 3.41
N SER A 244 -34.41 -7.72 3.96
CA SER A 244 -34.12 -6.28 4.01
C SER A 244 -33.31 -5.79 2.81
N THR A 245 -33.72 -4.68 2.20
CA THR A 245 -32.98 -4.02 1.11
C THR A 245 -31.63 -3.49 1.59
N LEU A 246 -31.55 -2.98 2.82
CA LEU A 246 -30.28 -2.49 3.39
C LEU A 246 -29.28 -3.63 3.57
N ASP A 247 -29.73 -4.81 4.02
CA ASP A 247 -28.88 -5.99 4.17
C ASP A 247 -28.39 -6.52 2.80
N LYS A 248 -29.22 -6.41 1.76
CA LYS A 248 -28.80 -6.71 0.37
C LYS A 248 -27.71 -5.78 -0.12
N ILE A 249 -27.87 -4.46 0.08
CA ILE A 249 -26.89 -3.46 -0.34
C ILE A 249 -25.58 -3.67 0.42
N PHE A 250 -25.66 -3.86 1.74
CA PHE A 250 -24.48 -4.12 2.56
C PHE A 250 -23.71 -5.37 2.10
N LEU A 251 -24.38 -6.51 1.93
CA LEU A 251 -23.74 -7.74 1.46
C LEU A 251 -23.20 -7.61 0.03
N PHE A 252 -23.90 -6.87 -0.83
CA PHE A 252 -23.42 -6.56 -2.18
C PHE A 252 -22.11 -5.77 -2.13
N LEU A 253 -22.03 -4.70 -1.33
CA LEU A 253 -20.82 -3.89 -1.18
C LEU A 253 -19.64 -4.72 -0.64
N CYS A 254 -19.88 -5.56 0.37
CA CYS A 254 -18.89 -6.49 0.90
C CYS A 254 -18.34 -7.47 -0.15
N MET A 255 -19.19 -7.97 -1.04
CA MET A 255 -18.76 -8.89 -2.08
C MET A 255 -18.08 -8.17 -3.24
N ALA A 256 -18.56 -6.99 -3.61
CA ALA A 256 -17.91 -6.14 -4.57
C ALA A 256 -16.48 -5.78 -4.11
N SER A 257 -16.29 -5.46 -2.83
CA SER A 257 -14.95 -5.22 -2.28
C SER A 257 -14.07 -6.47 -2.28
N ALA A 258 -14.62 -7.64 -1.91
CA ALA A 258 -13.87 -8.90 -1.95
C ALA A 258 -13.42 -9.25 -3.38
N CYS A 259 -14.32 -9.12 -4.36
CA CYS A 259 -14.01 -9.31 -5.77
C CYS A 259 -12.96 -8.32 -6.28
N CYS A 260 -13.05 -7.05 -5.87
CA CYS A 260 -12.09 -6.02 -6.24
C CYS A 260 -10.68 -6.35 -5.72
N LEU A 261 -10.55 -6.72 -4.43
CA LEU A 261 -9.28 -7.13 -3.85
C LEU A 261 -8.76 -8.43 -4.45
N MET A 262 -9.62 -9.41 -4.70
CA MET A 262 -9.23 -10.65 -5.37
C MET A 262 -8.70 -10.37 -6.78
N ALA A 263 -9.39 -9.54 -7.56
CA ALA A 263 -8.94 -9.16 -8.90
C ALA A 263 -7.60 -8.41 -8.85
N TYR A 264 -7.44 -7.49 -7.90
CA TYR A 264 -6.17 -6.79 -7.67
C TYR A 264 -5.03 -7.77 -7.35
N LEU A 265 -5.21 -8.67 -6.38
CA LEU A 265 -4.22 -9.69 -6.05
C LEU A 265 -3.91 -10.61 -7.25
N ALA A 266 -4.91 -10.93 -8.07
CA ALA A 266 -4.73 -11.71 -9.29
C ALA A 266 -3.88 -10.98 -10.33
N THR A 267 -4.07 -9.67 -10.54
CA THR A 267 -3.25 -8.87 -11.47
C THR A 267 -1.78 -8.84 -11.08
N TRP A 268 -1.48 -8.98 -9.80
CA TRP A 268 -0.11 -9.08 -9.26
C TRP A 268 0.42 -10.52 -9.19
N GLY A 269 -0.36 -11.52 -9.62
CA GLY A 269 0.04 -12.93 -9.58
C GLY A 269 0.16 -13.51 -8.17
N LEU A 270 -0.49 -12.90 -7.17
CA LEU A 270 -0.38 -13.32 -5.77
C LEU A 270 -1.26 -14.54 -5.44
N ILE A 271 -2.26 -14.83 -6.26
CA ILE A 271 -3.11 -16.00 -6.07
C ILE A 271 -2.32 -17.25 -6.45
N GLY A 272 -2.02 -18.09 -5.45
CA GLY A 272 -1.22 -19.30 -5.64
C GLY A 272 0.27 -19.05 -5.82
N ILE A 273 0.79 -17.90 -5.37
CA ILE A 273 2.22 -17.59 -5.45
C ILE A 273 3.03 -18.58 -4.61
N ARG A 274 4.02 -19.22 -5.24
CA ARG A 274 5.02 -20.03 -4.55
C ARG A 274 6.22 -19.14 -4.25
N THR A 275 6.47 -18.85 -2.98
CA THR A 275 7.67 -18.08 -2.59
C THR A 275 8.93 -18.95 -2.51
N TRP A 276 8.80 -20.25 -2.81
CA TRP A 276 9.89 -21.20 -2.94
C TRP A 276 9.87 -21.75 -4.37
N GLY A 277 11.02 -21.67 -5.03
CA GLY A 277 11.26 -22.06 -6.41
C GLY A 277 12.75 -22.03 -6.67
#